data_AF-A0A804N369-F1
#
_entry.id   AF-A0A804N369-F1
#
_cell.length_a   1.000
_cell.length_b   1.000
_cell.length_c   1.000
_cell.angle_alpha   90.00
_cell.angle_beta   90.00
_cell.angle_gamma   90.00
#
_symmetry.space_group_name_H-M   'P 1'
#
loop_
_entity.id
_entity.type
_entity.pdbx_description
1 polymer ?
#
loop_
_entity_poly.entity_id
_entity_poly.type
_entity_poly.pdbx_seq_one_letter_code
_entity_poly.pdbx_strand_id
1 'polypeptide(L)'
;MATMAGRLVARTSSSSAKRQRFSSAVLLLALFQSSWCYDDAAATTTVDYGYNNEHEADRVAFLPGQPRSPPVSQFAGYVTVNERNGRALFYWFFEAQTSPAHKPLLLWLNGGPGCSSVGYGAASELGPLRVNRHGAGLEFNNFAWNKEANLLFLESPAGVGFSYTNTSSDLTKLDDAFLKMHTAS
;
A
#
# COMPACT_ATOMS: atom_id res chain seq x y z
N MET A 1 -7.39 49.80 -44.94
CA MET A 1 -7.31 50.30 -43.54
C MET A 1 -8.73 50.66 -43.13
N ALA A 2 -9.42 49.77 -42.41
CA ALA A 2 -9.75 49.90 -40.98
C ALA A 2 -10.74 51.07 -40.75
N THR A 3 -11.95 50.92 -40.21
CA THR A 3 -12.37 50.14 -39.04
C THR A 3 -13.91 50.09 -38.99
N MET A 4 -14.48 48.92 -38.67
CA MET A 4 -15.89 48.75 -38.29
C MET A 4 -16.13 49.26 -36.85
N ALA A 5 -17.22 49.98 -36.63
CA ALA A 5 -17.77 50.20 -35.29
C ALA A 5 -19.31 50.13 -35.34
N GLY A 6 -19.87 49.06 -34.77
CA GLY A 6 -21.30 48.89 -34.59
C GLY A 6 -21.84 49.66 -33.38
N ARG A 7 -23.13 49.98 -33.42
CA ARG A 7 -23.96 50.22 -32.23
C ARG A 7 -25.31 49.56 -32.43
N LEU A 8 -25.51 48.47 -31.70
CA LEU A 8 -26.78 47.77 -31.56
C LEU A 8 -27.59 48.49 -30.47
N VAL A 9 -28.78 48.97 -30.82
CA VAL A 9 -29.77 49.54 -29.89
C VAL A 9 -30.58 48.38 -29.32
N ALA A 10 -30.54 48.17 -28.00
CA ALA A 10 -31.35 47.15 -27.33
C ALA A 10 -32.32 47.78 -26.33
N ARG A 11 -33.56 47.31 -26.46
CA ARG A 11 -34.83 47.60 -25.76
C ARG A 11 -34.76 47.77 -24.24
N THR A 12 -35.68 48.60 -23.75
CA THR A 12 -36.13 48.70 -22.37
C THR A 12 -36.92 47.45 -21.92
N SER A 13 -36.76 47.06 -20.65
CA SER A 13 -37.80 46.33 -19.89
C SER A 13 -37.57 46.56 -18.39
N SER A 14 -38.49 47.29 -17.78
CA SER A 14 -38.55 47.56 -16.34
C SER A 14 -39.25 46.38 -15.66
N SER A 15 -38.53 45.66 -14.78
CA SER A 15 -39.12 44.61 -13.93
C SER A 15 -39.35 45.15 -12.51
N SER A 16 -40.62 45.12 -12.09
CA SER A 16 -41.12 45.60 -10.81
C SER A 16 -40.77 44.65 -9.66
N ALA A 17 -40.09 45.15 -8.63
CA ALA A 17 -39.72 44.40 -7.43
C ALA A 17 -40.96 44.17 -6.53
N LYS A 18 -41.41 42.91 -6.45
CA LYS A 18 -42.55 42.50 -5.61
C LYS A 18 -42.07 42.29 -4.16
N ARG A 19 -42.39 43.22 -3.26
CA ARG A 19 -42.16 43.10 -1.81
C ARG A 19 -42.97 41.91 -1.26
N GLN A 20 -42.28 40.84 -0.83
CA GLN A 20 -42.88 39.77 -0.04
C GLN A 20 -43.00 40.22 1.42
N ARG A 21 -44.22 40.24 1.95
CA ARG A 21 -44.52 40.50 3.36
C ARG A 21 -44.53 39.15 4.08
N PHE A 22 -43.53 38.89 4.91
CA PHE A 22 -43.49 37.72 5.79
C PHE A 22 -44.34 37.97 7.04
N SER A 23 -45.22 37.04 7.37
CA SER A 23 -46.10 37.09 8.54
C SER A 23 -45.30 36.80 9.82
N SER A 24 -45.49 37.62 10.86
CA SER A 24 -44.76 37.56 12.15
C SER A 24 -44.84 36.22 12.89
N ALA A 25 -45.71 35.30 12.48
CA ALA A 25 -45.81 33.96 13.04
C ALA A 25 -44.68 33.01 12.61
N VAL A 26 -43.99 33.27 11.49
CA VAL A 26 -42.90 32.40 10.99
C VAL A 26 -41.59 32.62 11.76
N LEU A 27 -41.40 33.79 12.36
CA LEU A 27 -40.16 34.12 13.07
C LEU A 27 -40.03 33.46 14.46
N LEU A 28 -41.14 33.03 15.06
CA LEU A 28 -41.16 32.51 16.44
C LEU A 28 -40.95 30.99 16.55
N LEU A 29 -41.09 30.25 15.45
CA LEU A 29 -40.81 28.79 15.42
C LEU A 29 -39.31 28.47 15.26
N ALA A 30 -38.48 29.43 14.86
CA ALA A 30 -37.04 29.22 14.69
C ALA A 30 -36.23 29.29 16.00
N LEU A 31 -36.85 29.64 17.13
CA LEU A 31 -36.16 29.80 18.42
C LEU A 31 -36.39 28.65 19.42
N PHE A 32 -37.19 27.63 19.08
CA PHE A 32 -37.49 26.50 19.99
C PHE A 32 -36.77 25.18 19.64
N GLN A 33 -35.93 25.13 18.59
CA GLN A 33 -35.12 23.96 18.26
C GLN A 33 -33.62 24.12 18.57
N SER A 34 -33.18 25.24 19.12
CA SER A 34 -31.78 25.42 19.51
C SER A 34 -31.40 24.74 20.85
N SER A 35 -32.35 24.06 21.52
CA SER A 35 -32.11 23.41 22.82
C SER A 35 -31.78 21.91 22.73
N TRP A 36 -31.61 21.35 21.53
CA TRP A 36 -31.15 19.96 21.32
C TRP A 36 -30.17 19.92 20.15
N CYS A 37 -29.09 20.67 20.26
CA CYS A 37 -27.88 20.37 19.50
C CYS A 37 -26.69 20.62 20.43
N TYR A 38 -26.58 19.74 21.43
CA TYR A 38 -25.29 19.45 22.05
C TYR A 38 -24.86 18.12 21.44
N ASP A 39 -24.20 18.20 20.28
CA ASP A 39 -23.35 17.10 19.84
C ASP A 39 -22.25 16.98 20.89
N ASP A 40 -22.31 15.92 21.69
CA ASP A 40 -21.19 15.49 22.52
C ASP A 40 -20.11 14.97 21.56
N ALA A 41 -19.36 15.90 20.98
CA ALA A 41 -18.15 15.58 20.25
C ALA A 41 -17.14 15.08 21.27
N ALA A 42 -17.22 13.78 21.59
CA ALA A 42 -16.19 13.08 22.32
C ALA A 42 -14.87 13.33 21.59
N ALA A 43 -14.02 14.16 22.17
CA ALA A 43 -12.68 14.40 21.69
C ALA A 43 -11.92 13.08 21.81
N THR A 44 -11.91 12.31 20.73
CA THR A 44 -11.02 11.18 20.55
C THR A 44 -9.61 11.73 20.68
N THR A 45 -9.03 11.53 21.85
CA THR A 45 -7.61 11.80 22.08
C THR A 45 -6.88 10.72 21.31
N THR A 46 -6.62 10.97 20.03
CA THR A 46 -5.71 10.13 19.26
C THR A 46 -4.37 10.27 19.95
N VAL A 47 -3.96 9.22 20.67
CA VAL A 47 -2.57 9.03 21.03
C VAL A 47 -1.84 8.92 19.70
N ASP A 48 -1.23 10.03 19.26
CA ASP A 48 -0.27 10.06 18.17
C ASP A 48 0.97 9.32 18.68
N TYR A 49 0.89 7.98 18.69
CA TYR A 49 2.09 7.16 18.61
C TYR A 49 2.73 7.60 17.30
N GLY A 50 3.82 8.37 17.39
CA GLY A 50 4.60 8.79 16.23
C GLY A 50 5.00 7.56 15.43
N TYR A 51 4.12 7.14 14.52
CA TYR A 51 4.30 6.00 13.66
C TYR A 51 5.17 6.52 12.53
N ASN A 52 6.47 6.48 12.76
CA ASN A 52 7.42 6.79 11.71
C ASN A 52 7.13 5.81 10.58
N ASN A 53 6.69 6.33 9.43
CA ASN A 53 6.39 5.53 8.25
C ASN A 53 7.70 5.08 7.58
N GLU A 54 8.63 4.50 8.33
CA GLU A 54 9.95 4.07 7.86
C GLU A 54 9.82 3.03 6.73
N HIS A 55 8.77 2.21 6.79
CA HIS A 55 8.41 1.26 5.75
C HIS A 55 8.11 1.92 4.39
N GLU A 56 7.71 3.20 4.35
CA GLU A 56 7.49 3.91 3.09
C GLU A 56 8.78 4.14 2.30
N ALA A 57 9.95 4.14 2.97
CA ALA A 57 11.23 4.18 2.29
C ALA A 57 11.47 2.94 1.42
N ASP A 58 10.87 1.80 1.79
CA ASP A 58 10.96 0.53 1.06
C ASP A 58 9.89 0.40 -0.02
N ARG A 59 9.01 1.41 -0.21
CA ARG A 59 7.93 1.33 -1.20
C ARG A 59 8.47 1.24 -2.62
N VAL A 60 8.08 0.18 -3.33
CA VAL A 60 8.43 -0.02 -4.74
C VAL A 60 7.38 0.65 -5.61
N ALA A 61 7.70 1.83 -6.16
CA ALA A 61 6.77 2.59 -7.00
C ALA A 61 6.37 1.82 -8.28
N PHE A 62 7.34 1.23 -8.97
CA PHE A 62 7.11 0.47 -10.19
C PHE A 62 8.30 -0.41 -10.56
N LEU A 63 8.05 -1.59 -11.10
CA LEU A 63 9.08 -2.45 -11.64
C LEU A 63 9.23 -2.28 -13.17
N PRO A 64 10.46 -2.40 -13.71
CA PRO A 64 10.66 -2.45 -15.15
C PRO A 64 9.76 -3.51 -15.81
N GLY A 65 8.98 -3.11 -16.82
CA GLY A 65 8.07 -4.01 -17.54
C GLY A 65 6.80 -4.43 -16.78
N GLN A 66 6.51 -3.82 -15.63
CA GLN A 66 5.24 -4.03 -14.91
C GLN A 66 4.05 -3.46 -15.70
N PRO A 67 2.87 -4.10 -15.70
CA PRO A 67 1.66 -3.45 -16.22
C PRO A 67 1.19 -2.31 -15.31
N ARG A 68 0.64 -1.23 -15.88
CA ARG A 68 0.26 -0.02 -15.11
C ARG A 68 -1.08 -0.11 -14.37
N SER A 69 -1.97 -1.03 -14.77
CA SER A 69 -3.31 -1.14 -14.20
C SER A 69 -3.76 -2.59 -14.12
N PRO A 70 -4.25 -3.08 -12.97
CA PRO A 70 -4.38 -2.34 -11.70
C PRO A 70 -3.03 -2.02 -11.03
N PRO A 71 -2.94 -1.03 -10.12
CA PRO A 71 -1.74 -0.77 -9.36
C PRO A 71 -1.44 -1.94 -8.39
N VAL A 72 -0.15 -2.15 -8.09
CA VAL A 72 0.32 -3.13 -7.11
C VAL A 72 1.01 -2.36 -5.99
N SER A 73 0.52 -2.49 -4.77
CA SER A 73 1.19 -1.94 -3.59
C SER A 73 2.18 -2.97 -3.06
N GLN A 74 3.45 -2.58 -3.06
CA GLN A 74 4.57 -3.46 -2.78
C GLN A 74 5.72 -2.70 -2.14
N PHE A 75 6.46 -3.42 -1.31
CA PHE A 75 7.59 -2.92 -0.55
C PHE A 75 8.71 -3.94 -0.58
N ALA A 76 9.94 -3.50 -0.75
CA ALA A 76 11.08 -4.39 -0.77
C ALA A 76 12.26 -3.73 -0.08
N GLY A 77 12.92 -4.49 0.78
CA GLY A 77 13.97 -3.95 1.63
C GLY A 77 14.71 -5.04 2.39
N TYR A 78 15.43 -4.61 3.42
CA TYR A 78 16.29 -5.48 4.22
C TYR A 78 15.94 -5.39 5.69
N VAL A 79 15.89 -6.54 6.35
CA VAL A 79 15.81 -6.64 7.80
C VAL A 79 17.15 -7.16 8.33
N THR A 80 17.86 -6.34 9.09
CA THR A 80 19.11 -6.74 9.76
C THR A 80 18.78 -7.71 10.90
N VAL A 81 19.29 -8.94 10.82
CA VAL A 81 19.05 -10.01 11.79
C VAL A 81 20.28 -10.35 12.64
N ASN A 82 21.45 -9.80 12.30
CA ASN A 82 22.65 -9.83 13.13
C ASN A 82 23.54 -8.65 12.75
N GLU A 83 23.53 -7.59 13.56
CA GLU A 83 24.34 -6.39 13.34
C GLU A 83 25.84 -6.70 13.40
N ARG A 84 26.26 -7.53 14.37
CA ARG A 84 27.67 -7.87 14.59
C ARG A 84 28.31 -8.53 13.37
N ASN A 85 27.59 -9.44 12.73
CA ASN A 85 28.07 -10.15 11.55
C ASN A 85 27.68 -9.43 10.25
N GLY A 86 26.92 -8.33 10.33
CA GLY A 86 26.37 -7.62 9.18
C GLY A 86 25.44 -8.50 8.35
N ARG A 87 24.54 -9.25 9.00
CA ARG A 87 23.61 -10.17 8.34
C ARG A 87 22.24 -9.51 8.16
N ALA A 88 21.78 -9.45 6.92
CA ALA A 88 20.48 -8.90 6.58
C ALA A 88 19.73 -9.82 5.61
N LEU A 89 18.43 -9.98 5.85
CA LEU A 89 17.53 -10.75 5.01
C LEU A 89 16.73 -9.81 4.12
N PHE A 90 16.69 -10.11 2.84
CA PHE A 90 15.87 -9.41 1.87
C PHE A 90 14.43 -9.88 1.97
N TYR A 91 13.50 -8.94 1.94
CA TYR A 91 12.07 -9.24 1.87
C TYR A 91 11.41 -8.52 0.70
N TRP A 92 10.33 -9.11 0.21
CA TRP A 92 9.42 -8.45 -0.71
C TRP A 92 7.99 -8.68 -0.24
N PHE A 93 7.33 -7.59 0.13
CA PHE A 93 5.98 -7.56 0.66
C PHE A 93 5.02 -7.05 -0.41
N PHE A 94 3.86 -7.71 -0.52
CA PHE A 94 2.75 -7.29 -1.36
C PHE A 94 1.50 -7.18 -0.50
N GLU A 95 0.85 -6.03 -0.54
CA GLU A 95 -0.44 -5.88 0.12
C GLU A 95 -1.52 -6.70 -0.60
N ALA A 96 -2.57 -7.01 0.15
CA ALA A 96 -3.76 -7.60 -0.42
C ALA A 96 -4.40 -6.63 -1.42
N GLN A 97 -4.95 -7.16 -2.52
CA GLN A 97 -5.56 -6.36 -3.58
C GLN A 97 -6.78 -5.57 -3.11
N THR A 98 -7.45 -6.03 -2.05
CA THR A 98 -8.62 -5.37 -1.46
C THR A 98 -8.50 -5.36 0.06
N SER A 99 -8.81 -4.21 0.65
CA SER A 99 -8.89 -4.02 2.11
C SER A 99 -7.69 -4.60 2.89
N PRO A 100 -6.43 -4.27 2.55
CA PRO A 100 -5.24 -4.92 3.12
C PRO A 100 -5.16 -4.88 4.64
N ALA A 101 -5.62 -3.79 5.27
CA ALA A 101 -5.71 -3.67 6.73
C ALA A 101 -6.61 -4.72 7.41
N HIS A 102 -7.52 -5.37 6.67
CA HIS A 102 -8.45 -6.37 7.18
C HIS A 102 -8.12 -7.80 6.70
N LYS A 103 -7.04 -7.97 5.93
CA LYS A 103 -6.62 -9.26 5.40
C LYS A 103 -5.46 -9.83 6.23
N PRO A 104 -5.33 -11.16 6.34
CA PRO A 104 -4.25 -11.77 7.10
C PRO A 104 -2.89 -11.49 6.45
N LEU A 105 -1.84 -11.53 7.26
CA LEU A 105 -0.45 -11.57 6.79
C LEU A 105 -0.01 -13.03 6.61
N LEU A 106 0.51 -13.36 5.43
CA LEU A 106 1.02 -14.68 5.08
C LEU A 106 2.52 -14.58 4.78
N LEU A 107 3.34 -15.20 5.63
CA LEU A 107 4.76 -15.38 5.38
C LEU A 107 4.97 -16.61 4.48
N TRP A 108 5.67 -16.42 3.37
CA TRP A 108 6.01 -17.48 2.43
C TRP A 108 7.51 -17.73 2.39
N LEU A 109 7.89 -19.00 2.58
CA LEU A 109 9.26 -19.49 2.54
C LEU A 109 9.33 -20.66 1.56
N ASN A 110 10.10 -20.51 0.48
CA ASN A 110 10.43 -21.67 -0.35
C ASN A 110 11.47 -22.54 0.38
N GLY A 111 11.30 -23.86 0.27
CA GLY A 111 12.14 -24.85 0.93
C GLY A 111 13.38 -25.25 0.12
N GLY A 112 14.12 -26.24 0.64
CA GLY A 112 15.46 -26.61 0.17
C GLY A 112 16.52 -25.65 0.74
N PRO A 113 17.73 -26.11 1.09
CA PRO A 113 18.77 -25.14 1.45
C PRO A 113 19.15 -24.35 0.20
N GLY A 114 18.84 -23.06 0.17
CA GLY A 114 19.32 -22.14 -0.86
C GLY A 114 18.32 -21.64 -1.91
N CYS A 115 17.06 -22.11 -1.91
CA CYS A 115 16.08 -21.65 -2.90
C CYS A 115 15.45 -20.31 -2.49
N SER A 116 15.34 -19.39 -3.45
CA SER A 116 14.79 -18.05 -3.22
C SER A 116 13.26 -18.06 -3.16
N SER A 117 12.70 -17.55 -2.05
CA SER A 117 11.25 -17.30 -1.91
C SER A 117 10.73 -16.23 -2.88
N VAL A 118 11.61 -15.32 -3.30
CA VAL A 118 11.27 -14.27 -4.27
C VAL A 118 11.26 -14.84 -5.70
N GLY A 119 12.30 -15.56 -6.08
CA GLY A 119 12.44 -16.12 -7.43
C GLY A 119 11.41 -17.20 -7.73
N TYR A 120 11.15 -18.10 -6.78
CA TYR A 120 10.16 -19.17 -6.93
C TYR A 120 8.78 -18.69 -6.50
N GLY A 121 8.59 -18.44 -5.21
CA GLY A 121 7.29 -18.08 -4.62
C GLY A 121 6.65 -16.85 -5.27
N ALA A 122 7.34 -15.71 -5.21
CA ALA A 122 6.76 -14.46 -5.69
C ALA A 122 6.65 -14.42 -7.22
N ALA A 123 7.76 -14.64 -7.93
CA ALA A 123 7.84 -14.40 -9.37
C ALA A 123 7.31 -15.56 -10.25
N SER A 124 7.25 -16.80 -9.73
CA SER A 124 6.89 -17.98 -10.52
C SER A 124 5.60 -18.66 -10.04
N GLU A 125 5.33 -18.65 -8.73
CA GLU A 125 4.22 -19.41 -8.14
C GLU A 125 3.00 -18.53 -7.87
N LEU A 126 2.97 -17.82 -6.74
CA LEU A 126 1.73 -17.27 -6.16
C LEU A 126 1.70 -15.75 -5.99
N GLY A 127 2.79 -15.05 -6.29
CA GLY A 127 2.82 -13.60 -6.25
C GLY A 127 1.93 -12.95 -7.32
N PRO A 128 1.69 -11.62 -7.22
CA PRO A 128 0.80 -10.88 -8.11
C PRO A 128 1.37 -10.66 -9.52
N LEU A 129 2.69 -10.68 -9.66
CA LEU A 129 3.40 -10.40 -10.90
C LEU A 129 4.25 -11.62 -11.27
N ARG A 130 4.19 -12.04 -12.53
CA ARG A 130 5.00 -13.12 -13.09
C ARG A 130 5.88 -12.61 -14.21
N VAL A 131 7.05 -13.22 -14.35
CA VAL A 131 7.92 -12.96 -15.51
C VAL A 131 7.26 -13.55 -16.74
N ASN A 132 7.13 -12.73 -17.80
CA ASN A 132 6.54 -13.19 -19.05
C ASN A 132 7.43 -14.23 -19.75
N ARG A 133 6.88 -14.97 -20.71
CA ARG A 133 7.60 -16.04 -21.44
C ARG A 133 8.87 -15.56 -22.17
N HIS A 134 8.99 -14.27 -22.43
CA HIS A 134 10.13 -13.67 -23.13
C HIS A 134 11.20 -13.14 -22.16
N GLY A 135 10.99 -13.23 -20.85
CA GLY A 135 11.93 -12.77 -19.82
C GLY A 135 12.10 -11.25 -19.72
N ALA A 136 11.40 -10.47 -20.54
CA ALA A 136 11.64 -9.04 -20.72
C ALA A 136 10.59 -8.14 -20.06
N GLY A 137 9.58 -8.71 -19.42
CA GLY A 137 8.53 -7.95 -18.74
C GLY A 137 7.69 -8.80 -17.79
N LEU A 138 6.71 -8.17 -17.16
CA LEU A 138 5.86 -8.79 -16.16
C LEU A 138 4.41 -8.86 -16.63
N GLU A 139 3.70 -9.88 -16.18
CA GLU A 139 2.26 -10.05 -16.39
C GLU A 139 1.56 -10.32 -15.05
N PHE A 140 0.27 -10.01 -14.96
CA PHE A 140 -0.49 -10.29 -13.75
C PHE A 140 -0.79 -11.78 -13.61
N ASN A 141 -0.66 -12.29 -12.39
CA ASN A 141 -1.10 -13.62 -12.04
C ASN A 141 -2.61 -13.61 -11.71
N ASN A 142 -3.42 -14.21 -12.58
CA ASN A 142 -4.87 -14.34 -12.36
C ASN A 142 -5.22 -15.18 -11.12
N PHE A 143 -4.29 -15.95 -10.56
CA PHE A 143 -4.48 -16.76 -9.36
C PHE A 143 -3.57 -16.32 -8.21
N ALA A 144 -3.17 -15.04 -8.19
CA ALA A 144 -2.35 -14.48 -7.13
C ALA A 144 -3.02 -14.65 -5.76
N TRP A 145 -2.24 -15.09 -4.77
CA TRP A 145 -2.74 -15.30 -3.41
C TRP A 145 -3.00 -13.97 -2.68
N ASN A 146 -2.40 -12.87 -3.15
CA ASN A 146 -2.66 -11.56 -2.57
C ASN A 146 -4.07 -11.03 -2.86
N LYS A 147 -4.92 -11.78 -3.56
CA LYS A 147 -6.36 -11.54 -3.58
C LYS A 147 -6.99 -11.68 -2.19
N GLU A 148 -6.43 -12.55 -1.35
CA GLU A 148 -7.01 -12.91 -0.05
C GLU A 148 -6.10 -12.66 1.16
N ALA A 149 -4.83 -12.28 0.94
CA ALA A 149 -3.87 -12.04 2.03
C ALA A 149 -2.85 -10.96 1.66
N ASN A 150 -2.22 -10.39 2.66
CA ASN A 150 -0.96 -9.67 2.49
C ASN A 150 0.17 -10.70 2.43
N LEU A 151 1.02 -10.67 1.41
CA LEU A 151 2.05 -11.68 1.20
C LEU A 151 3.42 -11.12 1.54
N LEU A 152 4.15 -11.79 2.44
CA LEU A 152 5.53 -11.50 2.77
C LEU A 152 6.43 -12.62 2.28
N PHE A 153 7.23 -12.35 1.26
CA PHE A 153 8.26 -13.25 0.79
C PHE A 153 9.58 -12.89 1.47
N LEU A 154 10.20 -13.86 2.13
CA LEU A 154 11.48 -13.66 2.81
C LEU A 154 12.52 -14.60 2.23
N GLU A 155 13.67 -14.04 1.84
CA GLU A 155 14.80 -14.84 1.43
C GLU A 155 15.60 -15.27 2.65
N SER A 156 15.72 -16.58 2.84
CA SER A 156 16.38 -17.15 4.00
C SER A 156 17.01 -18.49 3.63
N PRO A 157 18.19 -18.82 4.18
CA PRO A 157 19.02 -17.99 5.08
C PRO A 157 19.79 -16.86 4.35
N ALA A 158 20.60 -16.11 5.10
CA ALA A 158 21.54 -15.16 4.50
C ALA A 158 22.48 -15.85 3.51
N GLY A 159 22.70 -15.24 2.33
CA GLY A 159 23.35 -15.86 1.18
C GLY A 159 22.38 -16.40 0.13
N VAL A 160 21.08 -16.48 0.43
CA VAL A 160 20.04 -16.80 -0.55
C VAL A 160 19.54 -15.53 -1.24
N GLY A 161 19.58 -15.56 -2.58
CA GLY A 161 19.10 -14.46 -3.42
C GLY A 161 19.84 -13.15 -3.16
N PHE A 162 19.12 -12.13 -2.72
CA PHE A 162 19.61 -10.81 -2.34
C PHE A 162 19.98 -10.70 -0.86
N SER A 163 19.64 -11.68 -0.03
CA SER A 163 20.03 -11.70 1.39
C SER A 163 21.53 -11.94 1.55
N TYR A 164 22.17 -11.24 2.50
CA TYR A 164 23.63 -11.24 2.61
C TYR A 164 24.13 -11.29 4.06
N THR A 165 25.43 -11.53 4.18
CA THR A 165 26.21 -11.41 5.42
C THR A 165 27.56 -10.80 5.08
N ASN A 166 28.05 -9.89 5.93
CA ASN A 166 29.41 -9.36 5.82
C ASN A 166 30.47 -10.32 6.37
N THR A 167 30.04 -11.44 6.99
CA THR A 167 30.90 -12.45 7.58
C THR A 167 30.82 -13.75 6.80
N SER A 168 31.80 -14.04 5.94
CA SER A 168 31.79 -15.22 5.06
C SER A 168 31.64 -16.56 5.77
N SER A 169 32.13 -16.69 7.01
CA SER A 169 31.96 -17.92 7.81
C SER A 169 30.52 -18.24 8.18
N ASP A 170 29.60 -17.27 8.06
CA ASP A 170 28.18 -17.53 8.30
C ASP A 170 27.61 -18.44 7.20
N LEU A 171 28.10 -18.36 5.97
CA LEU A 171 27.59 -19.14 4.83
C LEU A 171 27.90 -20.64 4.97
N THR A 172 29.02 -20.99 5.61
CA THR A 172 29.41 -22.38 5.82
C THR A 172 28.79 -23.00 7.07
N LYS A 173 28.22 -22.18 7.98
CA LYS A 173 27.55 -22.63 9.21
C LYS A 173 26.04 -22.87 9.03
N LEU A 174 25.49 -22.52 7.88
CA LEU A 174 24.07 -22.71 7.57
C LEU A 174 23.67 -24.18 7.56
N ASP A 175 24.62 -25.08 7.27
CA ASP A 175 24.35 -26.51 7.11
C ASP A 175 24.28 -27.30 8.42
N ASP A 176 24.77 -26.76 9.55
CA ASP A 176 25.00 -27.58 10.76
C ASP A 176 24.03 -27.39 11.92
N ALA A 177 23.28 -26.28 11.98
CA ALA A 177 22.48 -25.95 13.17
C ALA A 177 20.99 -26.28 13.03
N PHE A 178 20.39 -26.11 11.85
CA PHE A 178 18.94 -26.28 11.68
C PHE A 178 18.52 -27.76 11.53
N LEU A 179 19.36 -28.59 10.90
CA LEU A 179 19.08 -30.02 10.70
C LEU A 179 19.33 -30.89 11.95
N LYS A 180 20.13 -30.42 12.91
CA LYS A 180 20.45 -31.21 14.13
C LYS A 180 19.39 -31.14 15.23
N MET A 181 18.41 -30.23 15.16
CA MET A 181 17.40 -30.10 16.23
C MET A 181 16.15 -30.99 16.04
N HIS A 182 15.92 -31.55 14.85
CA HIS A 182 14.73 -32.39 14.58
C HIS A 182 15.01 -33.90 14.43
N THR A 183 16.25 -34.35 14.60
CA THR A 183 16.60 -35.78 14.58
C THR A 183 17.03 -36.33 15.94
N ALA A 184 16.88 -35.56 17.02
CA ALA A 184 17.05 -36.02 18.38
C ALA A 184 15.73 -35.90 19.16
N SER A 185 14.81 -36.84 18.92
CA SER A 185 13.76 -37.20 19.87
C SER A 185 13.45 -38.68 19.78
#